data_AF-A0A127SWM3-F1
#
_entry.id   AF-A0A127SWM3-F1
#
_cell.length_a   1.000
_cell.length_b   1.000
_cell.length_c   1.000
_cell.angle_alpha   90.00
_cell.angle_beta   90.00
_cell.angle_gamma   90.00
#
_symmetry.space_group_name_H-M   'P 1'
#
loop_
_entity.id
_entity.type
_entity.pdbx_description
1 polymer ?
#
loop_
_entity_poly.entity_id
_entity_poly.type
_entity_poly.pdbx_seq_one_letter_code
_entity_poly.pdbx_strand_id
1 'polypeptide(L)'
;MKDILKHYSKYILLDTLVAATLFAGAHGILSLFHLKFIEWFYYAVIGIITIGILLGIFQLLLKIRKNYVKYVAICVEAICLIPLTYICILIFAFTYKPMHIVEKDGIKCVAYVRAFLRVYVDYYEYRNPLITGDEVLFTDYFGKGGFDPFVDGYEYDSMIEENAAMDDTTEITDDSEDERIDNENIFSQQKKEDDT
;
A
#
# COMPACT_ATOMS: atom_id res chain seq x y z
N MET A 1 10.55 -22.21 35.77
CA MET A 1 10.33 -22.08 34.31
C MET A 1 8.98 -22.61 33.81
N LYS A 2 8.35 -23.61 34.44
CA LYS A 2 7.00 -24.08 34.03
C LYS A 2 5.88 -23.08 34.31
N ASP A 3 6.03 -22.20 35.29
CA ASP A 3 4.96 -21.27 35.70
C ASP A 3 4.87 -20.00 34.85
N ILE A 4 5.98 -19.54 34.26
CA ILE A 4 6.00 -18.39 33.34
C ILE A 4 5.33 -18.78 32.01
N LEU A 5 5.60 -20.00 31.53
CA LEU A 5 4.94 -20.61 30.37
C LEU A 5 3.44 -20.84 30.57
N LYS A 6 2.99 -21.03 31.81
CA LYS A 6 1.57 -21.24 32.15
C LYS A 6 0.76 -19.95 32.12
N HIS A 7 1.40 -18.79 32.29
CA HIS A 7 0.76 -17.48 32.25
C HIS A 7 0.53 -16.99 30.81
N TYR A 8 1.47 -17.26 29.89
CA TYR A 8 1.33 -16.94 28.45
C TYR A 8 0.41 -17.89 27.67
N SER A 9 0.09 -19.07 28.23
CA SER A 9 -0.65 -20.13 27.53
C SER A 9 -2.18 -19.95 27.49
N LYS A 10 -2.76 -18.79 27.86
CA LYS A 10 -4.21 -18.73 28.05
C LYS A 10 -5.00 -18.37 26.78
N TYR A 11 -4.46 -17.54 25.88
CA TYR A 11 -5.15 -17.15 24.63
C TYR A 11 -4.14 -16.70 23.55
N ILE A 12 -3.81 -17.57 22.59
CA ILE A 12 -2.97 -17.21 21.42
C ILE A 12 -3.56 -16.00 20.67
N LEU A 13 -4.90 -15.88 20.67
CA LEU A 13 -5.61 -14.74 20.09
C LEU A 13 -5.27 -13.41 20.79
N LEU A 14 -5.06 -13.41 22.11
CA LEU A 14 -4.72 -12.20 22.84
C LEU A 14 -3.31 -11.73 22.48
N ASP A 15 -2.34 -12.64 22.43
CA ASP A 15 -0.97 -12.32 22.03
C ASP A 15 -0.92 -11.82 20.58
N THR A 16 -1.69 -12.45 19.70
CA THR A 16 -1.83 -12.03 18.30
C THR A 16 -2.46 -10.64 18.18
N LEU A 17 -3.48 -10.35 18.99
CA LEU A 17 -4.11 -9.02 19.05
C LEU A 17 -3.15 -7.94 19.53
N VAL A 18 -2.35 -8.23 20.57
CA VAL A 18 -1.32 -7.32 21.07
C VAL A 18 -0.27 -7.06 19.98
N ALA A 19 0.20 -8.12 19.29
CA ALA A 19 1.15 -7.97 18.19
C ALA A 19 0.59 -7.12 17.04
N ALA A 20 -0.67 -7.32 16.66
CA ALA A 20 -1.34 -6.51 15.63
C ALA A 20 -1.45 -5.03 16.04
N THR A 21 -1.76 -4.76 17.31
CA THR A 21 -1.87 -3.39 17.83
C THR A 21 -0.50 -2.71 17.89
N LEU A 22 0.54 -3.43 18.31
CA LEU A 22 1.92 -2.94 18.29
C LEU A 22 2.38 -2.60 16.87
N PHE A 23 2.07 -3.47 15.90
CA PHE A 23 2.41 -3.22 14.50
C PHE A 23 1.68 -2.01 13.93
N ALA A 24 0.37 -1.87 14.20
CA ALA A 24 -0.41 -0.71 13.81
C ALA A 24 0.14 0.59 14.44
N GLY A 25 0.51 0.54 15.72
CA GLY A 25 1.16 1.66 16.41
C GLY A 25 2.51 2.02 15.80
N ALA A 26 3.34 1.04 15.48
CA ALA A 26 4.63 1.25 14.82
C ALA A 26 4.46 1.87 13.42
N HIS A 27 3.48 1.40 12.65
CA HIS A 27 3.14 1.97 11.36
C HIS A 27 2.67 3.43 11.49
N GLY A 28 1.81 3.72 12.47
CA GLY A 28 1.37 5.09 12.76
C GLY A 28 2.53 6.01 13.13
N ILE A 29 3.48 5.55 13.96
CA ILE A 29 4.67 6.32 14.32
C ILE A 29 5.53 6.58 13.08
N LEU A 30 5.77 5.57 12.23
CA LEU A 30 6.55 5.75 11.00
C LEU A 30 5.91 6.76 10.05
N SER A 31 4.58 6.72 9.92
CA SER A 31 3.84 7.66 9.09
C SER A 31 3.98 9.12 9.55
N LEU A 32 4.18 9.37 10.85
CA LEU A 32 4.48 10.73 11.35
C LEU A 32 5.83 11.27 10.88
N PHE A 33 6.74 10.40 10.44
CA PHE A 33 8.08 10.76 9.97
C PHE A 33 8.23 10.67 8.45
N HIS A 34 7.13 10.56 7.69
CA HIS A 34 7.17 10.34 6.23
C HIS A 34 7.90 9.04 5.83
N LEU A 35 7.68 7.98 6.63
CA LEU A 35 8.31 6.67 6.46
C LEU A 35 7.24 5.58 6.45
N LYS A 36 7.53 4.49 5.75
CA LYS A 36 6.70 3.28 5.76
C LYS A 36 7.55 2.03 5.81
N PHE A 37 6.95 0.95 6.29
CA PHE A 37 7.56 -0.36 6.17
C PHE A 37 7.66 -0.78 4.71
N ILE A 38 8.74 -1.49 4.40
CA ILE A 38 8.93 -2.10 3.09
C ILE A 38 7.89 -3.21 2.86
N GLU A 39 7.36 -3.34 1.64
CA GLU A 39 6.21 -4.22 1.38
C GLU A 39 6.43 -5.68 1.80
N TRP A 40 7.62 -6.26 1.58
CA TRP A 40 7.87 -7.66 1.98
C TRP A 40 7.77 -7.86 3.50
N PHE A 41 8.23 -6.88 4.29
CA PHE A 41 8.13 -6.93 5.75
C PHE A 41 6.68 -6.80 6.18
N TYR A 42 5.93 -5.92 5.51
CA TYR A 42 4.49 -5.75 5.72
C TYR A 42 3.73 -7.07 5.48
N TYR A 43 3.98 -7.75 4.36
CA TYR A 43 3.39 -9.06 4.07
C TYR A 43 3.82 -10.14 5.07
N ALA A 44 5.07 -10.14 5.52
CA ALA A 44 5.56 -11.09 6.51
C ALA A 44 4.82 -10.94 7.85
N VAL A 45 4.63 -9.71 8.33
CA VAL A 45 3.90 -9.45 9.59
C VAL A 45 2.43 -9.84 9.48
N ILE A 46 1.77 -9.49 8.37
CA ILE A 46 0.39 -9.93 8.11
C ILE A 46 0.29 -11.46 8.08
N GLY A 47 1.26 -12.15 7.45
CA GLY A 47 1.34 -13.60 7.46
C GLY A 47 1.43 -14.19 8.87
N ILE A 48 2.26 -13.62 9.74
CA ILE A 48 2.40 -14.08 11.13
C ILE A 48 1.09 -13.86 11.91
N ILE A 49 0.45 -12.69 11.74
CA ILE A 49 -0.82 -12.36 12.41
C ILE A 49 -1.93 -13.31 11.95
N THR A 50 -2.05 -13.57 10.64
CA THR A 50 -3.07 -14.48 10.11
C THR A 50 -2.89 -15.91 10.62
N ILE A 51 -1.66 -16.42 10.67
CA ILE A 51 -1.34 -17.73 11.28
C ILE A 51 -1.70 -17.73 12.78
N GLY A 52 -1.37 -16.67 13.51
CA GLY A 52 -1.72 -16.54 14.93
C GLY A 52 -3.23 -16.58 15.17
N ILE A 53 -4.02 -15.93 14.31
CA ILE A 53 -5.48 -15.97 14.36
C ILE A 53 -5.99 -17.39 14.10
N LEU A 54 -5.50 -18.07 13.06
CA LEU A 54 -5.91 -19.45 12.74
C LEU A 54 -5.62 -20.41 13.90
N LEU A 55 -4.40 -20.35 14.46
CA LEU A 55 -4.03 -21.18 15.61
C LEU A 55 -4.87 -20.86 16.85
N GLY A 56 -5.19 -19.59 17.06
CA GLY A 56 -6.03 -19.14 18.17
C GLY A 56 -7.49 -19.59 18.05
N ILE A 57 -8.06 -19.56 16.85
CA ILE A 57 -9.40 -20.10 16.57
C ILE A 57 -9.40 -21.62 16.77
N PHE A 58 -8.42 -22.32 16.21
CA PHE A 58 -8.27 -23.76 16.39
C PHE A 58 -8.16 -24.16 17.87
N GLN A 59 -7.38 -23.41 18.66
CA GLN A 59 -7.27 -23.59 20.11
C GLN A 59 -8.65 -23.44 20.80
N LEU A 60 -9.47 -22.49 20.37
CA LEU A 60 -10.82 -22.27 20.91
C LEU A 60 -11.76 -23.43 20.56
N LEU A 61 -11.69 -23.94 19.33
CA LEU A 61 -12.50 -25.08 18.88
C LEU A 61 -12.20 -26.36 19.68
N LEU A 62 -10.93 -26.65 19.97
CA LEU A 62 -10.54 -27.81 20.77
C LEU A 62 -11.11 -27.77 22.21
N LYS A 63 -11.38 -26.56 22.74
CA LYS A 63 -11.90 -26.34 24.09
C LYS A 63 -13.41 -26.56 24.21
N ILE A 64 -14.12 -26.75 23.10
CA ILE A 64 -15.57 -27.05 23.10
C ILE A 64 -15.83 -28.37 23.84
N ARG A 65 -16.74 -28.35 24.84
CA ARG A 65 -17.04 -29.53 25.68
C ARG A 65 -17.85 -30.61 24.93
N LYS A 66 -18.76 -30.20 24.05
CA LYS A 66 -19.65 -31.12 23.34
C LYS A 66 -18.97 -31.63 22.06
N ASN A 67 -18.70 -32.93 22.01
CA ASN A 67 -17.95 -33.55 20.90
C ASN A 67 -18.60 -33.35 19.53
N TYR A 68 -19.92 -33.49 19.40
CA TYR A 68 -20.59 -33.28 18.11
C TYR A 68 -20.47 -31.83 17.61
N VAL A 69 -20.59 -30.84 18.50
CA VAL A 69 -20.42 -29.41 18.14
C VAL A 69 -18.98 -29.13 17.73
N LYS A 70 -18.01 -29.74 18.40
CA LYS A 70 -16.59 -29.61 18.09
C LYS A 70 -16.29 -30.08 16.67
N TYR A 71 -16.71 -31.30 16.32
CA TYR A 71 -16.46 -31.84 14.98
C TYR A 71 -17.17 -31.03 13.90
N VAL A 72 -18.42 -30.63 14.12
CA VAL A 72 -19.15 -29.77 13.18
C VAL A 72 -18.42 -28.43 12.97
N ALA A 73 -17.95 -27.78 14.03
CA ALA A 73 -17.25 -26.51 13.93
C ALA A 73 -15.91 -26.62 13.18
N ILE A 74 -15.14 -27.69 13.43
CA ILE A 74 -13.88 -27.95 12.69
C ILE A 74 -14.16 -28.22 11.21
N CYS A 75 -15.21 -28.99 10.88
CA CYS A 75 -15.60 -29.23 9.49
C CYS A 75 -16.01 -27.93 8.78
N VAL A 76 -16.78 -27.06 9.45
CA VAL A 76 -17.17 -25.75 8.90
C VAL A 76 -15.95 -24.87 8.65
N GLU A 77 -15.02 -24.79 9.60
CA GLU A 77 -13.78 -24.03 9.42
C GLU A 77 -12.98 -24.53 8.21
N ALA A 78 -12.79 -25.85 8.09
CA ALA A 78 -12.07 -26.44 6.97
C ALA A 78 -12.74 -26.14 5.61
N ILE A 79 -14.08 -26.23 5.54
CA ILE A 79 -14.84 -25.91 4.32
C ILE A 79 -14.72 -24.41 3.97
N CYS A 80 -14.75 -23.53 4.97
CA CYS A 80 -14.60 -22.09 4.77
C CYS A 80 -13.19 -21.68 4.32
N LEU A 81 -12.14 -22.40 4.76
CA LEU A 81 -10.76 -22.10 4.38
C LEU A 81 -10.49 -22.34 2.89
N ILE A 82 -11.16 -23.32 2.26
CA ILE A 82 -10.94 -23.64 0.84
C ILE A 82 -11.22 -22.43 -0.08
N PRO A 83 -12.44 -21.85 -0.16
CA PRO A 83 -12.70 -20.69 -1.01
C PRO A 83 -11.88 -19.47 -0.59
N LEU A 84 -11.60 -19.32 0.71
CA LEU A 84 -10.77 -18.23 1.21
C LEU A 84 -9.35 -18.29 0.61
N THR A 85 -8.74 -19.48 0.52
CA THR A 85 -7.40 -19.62 -0.09
C THR A 85 -7.38 -19.19 -1.55
N TYR A 86 -8.40 -19.54 -2.35
CA TYR A 86 -8.49 -19.09 -3.74
C TYR A 86 -8.64 -17.58 -3.86
N ILE A 87 -9.47 -16.97 -3.00
CA ILE A 87 -9.62 -15.51 -2.97
C ILE A 87 -8.29 -14.85 -2.60
N CYS A 88 -7.57 -15.37 -1.60
CA CYS A 88 -6.26 -14.86 -1.21
C CYS A 88 -5.23 -14.96 -2.34
N ILE A 89 -5.19 -16.09 -3.06
CA ILE A 89 -4.28 -16.28 -4.21
C ILE A 89 -4.61 -15.27 -5.32
N LEU A 90 -5.90 -15.06 -5.61
CA LEU A 90 -6.30 -14.05 -6.59
C LEU A 90 -5.84 -12.67 -6.17
N ILE A 91 -6.18 -12.23 -4.95
CA ILE A 91 -5.75 -10.91 -4.44
C ILE A 91 -4.23 -10.77 -4.52
N PHE A 92 -3.48 -11.79 -4.12
CA PHE A 92 -2.02 -11.76 -4.21
C PHE A 92 -1.54 -11.59 -5.65
N ALA A 93 -2.11 -12.30 -6.61
CA ALA A 93 -1.75 -12.15 -8.03
C ALA A 93 -1.98 -10.73 -8.58
N PHE A 94 -3.01 -10.01 -8.11
CA PHE A 94 -3.29 -8.64 -8.54
C PHE A 94 -2.51 -7.57 -7.75
N THR A 95 -2.12 -7.87 -6.51
CA THR A 95 -1.49 -6.91 -5.58
C THR A 95 0.01 -7.09 -5.43
N TYR A 96 0.56 -8.20 -5.91
CA TYR A 96 1.99 -8.47 -5.85
C TYR A 96 2.76 -7.45 -6.68
N LYS A 97 3.70 -6.77 -6.00
CA LYS A 97 4.62 -5.81 -6.61
C LYS A 97 6.04 -6.25 -6.30
N PRO A 98 6.81 -6.74 -7.28
CA PRO A 98 8.21 -7.05 -7.04
C PRO A 98 8.97 -5.77 -6.71
N MET A 99 9.96 -5.95 -5.84
CA MET A 99 10.72 -4.87 -5.22
C MET A 99 12.19 -5.01 -5.58
N HIS A 100 12.77 -3.93 -6.09
CA HIS A 100 14.17 -3.87 -6.49
C HIS A 100 14.88 -2.69 -5.82
N ILE A 101 16.17 -2.85 -5.50
CA ILE A 101 17.00 -1.75 -5.02
C ILE A 101 17.84 -1.27 -6.19
N VAL A 102 17.64 -0.02 -6.57
CA VAL A 102 18.26 0.58 -7.76
C VAL A 102 18.80 1.97 -7.44
N GLU A 103 19.69 2.46 -8.28
CA GLU A 103 20.18 3.83 -8.20
C GLU A 103 19.65 4.60 -9.42
N LYS A 104 18.92 5.70 -9.16
CA LYS A 104 18.35 6.57 -10.19
C LYS A 104 18.74 8.01 -9.87
N ASP A 105 19.34 8.70 -10.84
CA ASP A 105 19.82 10.08 -10.69
C ASP A 105 20.75 10.30 -9.48
N GLY A 106 21.57 9.29 -9.16
CA GLY A 106 22.48 9.29 -8.01
C GLY A 106 21.80 9.10 -6.65
N ILE A 107 20.48 8.83 -6.63
CA ILE A 107 19.71 8.54 -5.43
C ILE A 107 19.45 7.04 -5.37
N LYS A 108 19.73 6.44 -4.21
CA LYS A 108 19.41 5.04 -3.94
C LYS A 108 17.92 4.90 -3.63
N CYS A 109 17.22 4.09 -4.42
CA CYS A 109 15.77 3.94 -4.38
C CYS A 109 15.33 2.49 -4.21
N VAL A 110 14.14 2.33 -3.64
CA VAL A 110 13.34 1.10 -3.74
C VAL A 110 12.34 1.28 -4.87
N ALA A 111 12.46 0.47 -5.91
CA ALA A 111 11.55 0.43 -7.05
C ALA A 111 10.50 -0.65 -6.82
N TYR A 112 9.22 -0.27 -6.87
CA TYR A 112 8.08 -1.20 -6.85
C TYR A 112 7.45 -1.27 -8.23
N VAL A 113 7.43 -2.47 -8.80
CA VAL A 113 6.83 -2.69 -10.12
C VAL A 113 5.36 -3.06 -9.95
N ARG A 114 4.47 -2.26 -10.53
CA ARG A 114 3.06 -2.61 -10.72
C ARG A 114 2.92 -3.08 -12.16
N ALA A 115 2.82 -4.38 -12.37
CA ALA A 115 2.90 -4.97 -13.72
C ALA A 115 1.60 -5.64 -14.21
N PHE A 116 0.46 -5.49 -13.54
CA PHE A 116 -0.70 -6.34 -13.87
C PHE A 116 -1.31 -6.07 -15.26
N LEU A 117 -1.86 -4.88 -15.51
CA LEU A 117 -2.42 -4.49 -16.84
C LEU A 117 -1.48 -3.57 -17.61
N ARG A 118 -0.74 -2.74 -16.88
CA ARG A 118 0.21 -1.74 -17.34
C ARG A 118 1.40 -1.80 -16.39
N VAL A 119 2.60 -1.56 -16.89
CA VAL A 119 3.82 -1.58 -16.09
C VAL A 119 4.16 -0.16 -15.65
N TYR A 120 3.98 0.10 -14.35
CA TYR A 120 4.46 1.30 -13.69
C TYR A 120 5.51 0.93 -12.66
N VAL A 121 6.57 1.72 -12.56
CA VAL A 121 7.57 1.57 -11.50
C VAL A 121 7.56 2.81 -10.64
N ASP A 122 7.13 2.63 -9.38
CA ASP A 122 7.15 3.69 -8.38
C ASP A 122 8.48 3.62 -7.62
N TYR A 123 9.23 4.72 -7.55
CA TYR A 123 10.51 4.81 -6.85
C TYR A 123 10.35 5.55 -5.53
N TYR A 124 10.84 4.95 -4.44
CA TYR A 124 10.83 5.53 -3.10
C TYR A 124 12.25 5.65 -2.57
N GLU A 125 12.51 6.62 -1.69
CA GLU A 125 13.82 6.78 -1.07
C GLU A 125 14.20 5.54 -0.24
N TYR A 126 15.33 4.92 -0.56
CA TYR A 126 15.85 3.80 0.23
C TYR A 126 16.45 4.32 1.55
N ARG A 127 15.87 3.89 2.68
CA ARG A 127 16.42 4.19 4.01
C ARG A 127 17.16 2.99 4.59
N ASN A 128 16.46 1.86 4.75
CA ASN A 128 17.01 0.66 5.38
C ASN A 128 16.27 -0.60 4.88
N PRO A 129 16.77 -1.83 5.12
CA PRO A 129 16.11 -3.06 4.65
C PRO A 129 14.67 -3.29 5.14
N LEU A 130 14.22 -2.55 6.16
CA LEU A 130 12.88 -2.66 6.73
C LEU A 130 11.97 -1.46 6.42
N ILE A 131 12.55 -0.31 6.05
CA ILE A 131 11.85 0.98 6.01
C ILE A 131 12.24 1.72 4.73
N THR A 132 11.26 2.35 4.09
CA THR A 132 11.41 3.20 2.92
C THR A 132 10.68 4.53 3.16
N GLY A 133 10.99 5.56 2.37
CA GLY A 133 10.15 6.78 2.32
C GLY A 133 8.71 6.43 1.93
N ASP A 134 7.73 7.18 2.40
CA ASP A 134 6.32 6.99 2.04
C ASP A 134 5.92 7.72 0.75
N GLU A 135 6.65 8.76 0.37
CA GLU A 135 6.47 9.53 -0.86
C GLU A 135 7.14 8.89 -2.09
N VAL A 136 6.43 8.92 -3.21
CA VAL A 136 6.94 8.50 -4.52
C VAL A 136 7.82 9.62 -5.06
N LEU A 137 9.11 9.34 -5.28
CA LEU A 137 10.05 10.28 -5.89
C LEU A 137 9.84 10.39 -7.39
N PHE A 138 9.67 9.24 -8.06
CA PHE A 138 9.51 9.13 -9.50
C PHE A 138 8.52 8.02 -9.83
N THR A 139 7.81 8.15 -10.95
CA THR A 139 7.03 7.07 -11.54
C THR A 139 7.43 6.93 -13.00
N ASP A 140 7.91 5.75 -13.39
CA ASP A 140 8.17 5.44 -14.79
C ASP A 140 7.09 4.52 -15.33
N TYR A 141 6.72 4.69 -16.60
CA TYR A 141 5.77 3.84 -17.29
C TYR A 141 6.44 3.10 -18.45
N PHE A 142 6.19 1.79 -18.52
CA PHE A 142 6.85 0.84 -19.44
C PHE A 142 5.84 0.12 -20.35
N GLY A 143 4.61 0.63 -20.49
CA GLY A 143 3.64 0.06 -21.42
C GLY A 143 2.81 -1.10 -20.85
N LYS A 144 2.56 -2.12 -21.68
CA LYS A 144 1.62 -3.23 -21.38
C LYS A 144 2.11 -4.12 -20.23
N GLY A 145 1.20 -4.52 -19.35
CA GLY A 145 1.47 -5.39 -18.20
C GLY A 145 1.98 -6.79 -18.57
N GLY A 146 2.45 -7.51 -17.55
CA GLY A 146 2.84 -8.92 -17.62
C GLY A 146 4.34 -9.18 -17.51
N PHE A 147 5.16 -8.16 -17.30
CA PHE A 147 6.62 -8.29 -17.19
C PHE A 147 7.22 -7.38 -16.11
N ASP A 148 8.41 -7.73 -15.64
CA ASP A 148 9.22 -6.95 -14.71
C ASP A 148 10.41 -6.32 -15.45
N PRO A 149 10.49 -4.98 -15.58
CA PRO A 149 11.54 -4.32 -16.37
C PRO A 149 12.95 -4.57 -15.84
N PHE A 150 13.11 -4.92 -14.56
CA PHE A 150 14.42 -5.19 -13.95
C PHE A 150 14.89 -6.63 -14.13
N VAL A 151 14.00 -7.54 -14.53
CA VAL A 151 14.30 -8.97 -14.70
C VAL A 151 14.22 -9.37 -16.17
N ASP A 152 13.15 -8.95 -16.85
CA ASP A 152 12.85 -9.36 -18.22
C ASP A 152 13.51 -8.44 -19.27
N GLY A 153 13.97 -7.25 -18.84
CA GLY A 153 14.46 -6.20 -19.72
C GLY A 153 13.33 -5.51 -20.49
N TYR A 154 13.63 -4.37 -21.12
CA TYR A 154 12.66 -3.60 -21.91
C TYR A 154 13.39 -2.78 -23.00
N GLU A 155 12.67 -2.46 -24.08
CA GLU A 155 13.20 -1.72 -25.22
C GLU A 155 12.95 -0.21 -25.05
N TYR A 156 14.05 0.55 -24.90
CA TYR A 156 14.04 1.95 -24.46
C TYR A 156 13.32 2.92 -25.41
N ASP A 157 13.35 2.66 -26.72
CA ASP A 157 12.79 3.57 -27.74
C ASP A 157 11.27 3.70 -27.64
N SER A 158 10.57 2.66 -27.18
CA SER A 158 9.11 2.69 -26.98
C SER A 158 8.68 3.58 -25.80
N MET A 159 9.58 3.87 -24.86
CA MET A 159 9.28 4.64 -23.65
C MET A 159 9.22 6.14 -23.87
N ILE A 160 10.08 6.71 -24.72
CA ILE A 160 10.14 8.18 -24.90
C ILE A 160 8.85 8.68 -25.55
N GLU A 161 8.33 7.96 -26.54
CA GLU A 161 7.13 8.35 -27.29
C GLU A 161 5.86 8.25 -26.42
N GLU A 162 5.72 7.20 -25.61
CA GLU A 162 4.53 7.01 -24.76
C GLU A 162 4.55 7.87 -23.49
N ASN A 163 5.72 8.10 -22.87
CA ASN A 163 5.83 9.00 -21.71
C ASN A 163 5.65 10.47 -22.10
N ALA A 164 6.16 10.89 -23.28
CA ALA A 164 5.91 12.23 -23.79
C ALA A 164 4.42 12.50 -24.04
N ALA A 165 3.68 11.50 -24.54
CA ALA A 165 2.23 11.62 -24.74
C ALA A 165 1.44 11.63 -23.42
N MET A 166 1.96 11.03 -22.35
CA MET A 166 1.32 11.01 -21.03
C MET A 166 1.54 12.33 -20.27
N ASP A 167 2.74 12.91 -20.34
CA ASP A 167 3.06 14.22 -19.75
C ASP A 167 2.15 15.33 -20.33
N ASP A 168 1.90 15.27 -21.64
CA ASP A 168 1.03 16.21 -22.38
C ASP A 168 -0.48 16.08 -22.04
N THR A 169 -0.89 14.98 -21.39
CA THR A 169 -2.30 14.76 -20.99
C THR A 169 -2.56 15.00 -19.50
N THR A 170 -1.50 15.13 -18.68
CA THR A 170 -1.61 15.46 -17.25
C THR A 170 -1.80 16.95 -16.95
N GLU A 171 -1.71 17.83 -17.95
CA GLU A 171 -1.93 19.28 -17.79
C GLU A 171 -3.41 19.73 -17.88
N ILE A 172 -4.37 18.79 -17.98
CA ILE A 172 -5.81 19.12 -18.08
C ILE A 172 -6.61 18.43 -16.97
N THR A 173 -6.56 19.01 -15.76
CA THR A 173 -7.72 19.17 -14.86
C THR A 173 -7.32 20.14 -13.74
N ASP A 174 -7.42 21.43 -14.03
CA ASP A 174 -7.58 22.47 -13.00
C ASP A 174 -8.91 23.17 -13.30
N ASP A 175 -10.01 22.44 -13.06
CA ASP A 175 -11.35 23.00 -13.02
C ASP A 175 -11.51 23.78 -11.70
N SER A 176 -10.98 25.00 -11.68
CA SER A 176 -11.53 26.07 -10.84
C SER A 176 -12.26 27.05 -11.74
N GLU A 177 -13.59 26.86 -11.84
CA GLU A 177 -14.51 27.92 -12.24
C GLU A 177 -14.31 29.11 -11.29
N ASP A 178 -13.58 30.13 -11.73
CA ASP A 178 -13.67 31.47 -11.14
C ASP A 178 -14.46 32.35 -12.10
N GLU A 179 -15.68 32.66 -11.69
CA GLU A 179 -16.61 33.59 -12.31
C GLU A 179 -15.91 34.91 -12.65
N ARG A 180 -15.68 35.15 -13.93
CA ARG A 180 -15.46 36.51 -14.44
C ARG A 180 -16.80 37.23 -14.43
N ILE A 181 -17.08 37.93 -13.33
CA ILE A 181 -18.07 39.00 -13.32
C ILE A 181 -17.49 40.17 -14.11
N ASP A 182 -18.00 40.35 -15.32
CA ASP A 182 -17.88 41.58 -16.09
C ASP A 182 -18.47 42.74 -15.28
N ASN A 183 -17.65 43.76 -15.00
CA ASN A 183 -18.15 45.04 -14.52
C ASN A 183 -17.51 46.17 -15.32
N GLU A 184 -17.95 46.26 -16.58
CA GLU A 184 -17.93 47.55 -17.27
C GLU A 184 -18.82 48.53 -16.49
N ASN A 185 -18.25 49.73 -16.28
CA ASN A 185 -18.98 50.99 -16.29
C ASN A 185 -19.79 51.36 -15.03
N ILE A 186 -19.11 51.89 -13.99
CA ILE A 186 -19.72 52.87 -13.08
C ILE A 186 -18.70 53.97 -12.72
N PHE A 187 -18.97 55.18 -13.23
CA PHE A 187 -18.55 56.51 -12.74
C PHE A 187 -17.14 57.05 -13.03
N SER A 188 -16.97 57.48 -14.28
CA SER A 188 -16.41 58.80 -14.55
C SER A 188 -17.47 59.88 -14.23
N GLN A 189 -17.28 60.68 -13.17
CA GLN A 189 -17.62 62.13 -13.05
C GLN A 189 -17.36 62.63 -11.62
N GLN A 190 -16.86 63.87 -11.52
CA GLN A 190 -16.42 64.67 -10.35
C GLN A 190 -14.93 64.49 -10.01
N LYS A 191 -14.05 65.51 -10.05
CA LYS A 191 -14.23 66.97 -10.01
C LYS A 191 -12.94 67.67 -10.50
N LYS A 192 -13.11 68.78 -11.24
CA LYS A 192 -12.10 69.82 -11.55
C LYS A 192 -11.80 70.69 -10.31
N GLU A 193 -10.72 71.48 -10.42
CA GLU A 193 -10.22 72.59 -9.57
C GLU A 193 -9.41 72.13 -8.34
N ASP A 194 -8.20 72.63 -8.04
CA ASP A 194 -7.70 74.01 -8.17
C ASP A 194 -6.15 74.12 -8.08
N ASP A 195 -5.58 75.20 -8.64
CA ASP A 195 -4.29 75.88 -8.38
C ASP A 195 -2.95 75.09 -8.38
N THR A 196 -1.84 75.46 -9.04
CA THR A 196 -1.27 76.74 -9.53
C THR A 196 -0.32 76.46 -10.72
#